data_AF-A0A0D0H718-F1
#
_entry.id   AF-A0A0D0H718-F1
#
_cell.length_a   1.000
_cell.length_b   1.000
_cell.length_c   1.000
_cell.angle_alpha   90.00
_cell.angle_beta   90.00
_cell.angle_gamma   90.00
#
_symmetry.space_group_name_H-M   'P 1'
#
loop_
_entity.id
_entity.type
_entity.pdbx_description
1 polymer ?
#
loop_
_entity_poly.entity_id
_entity_poly.type
_entity_poly.pdbx_seq_one_letter_code
_entity_poly.pdbx_strand_id
1 'polypeptide(L)'
;MDFWAMLSWMLWAVIFISYLFALFAIISDLFRDHTLNGWWKAVWVLFLIFLPLATALVYLIARGKGMSERSVAANRDAEAAAAAYIRQVAGQSPTDEIASAAALLSAGSISQAEFETLKAKALA
;
A
#
# COMPACT_ATOMS: atom_id res chain seq x y z
N MET A 1 5.31 16.74 -43.59
CA MET A 1 6.01 16.81 -42.29
C MET A 1 7.12 15.79 -42.32
N ASP A 2 8.34 16.20 -42.00
CA ASP A 2 9.49 15.30 -42.00
C ASP A 2 9.36 14.24 -40.90
N PHE A 3 9.79 13.00 -41.13
CA PHE A 3 9.62 11.89 -40.17
C PHE A 3 10.20 12.23 -38.79
N TRP A 4 11.39 12.86 -38.79
CA TRP A 4 12.07 13.32 -37.59
C TRP A 4 11.32 14.45 -36.87
N ALA A 5 10.63 15.31 -37.62
CA ALA A 5 9.79 16.35 -37.05
C ALA A 5 8.56 15.75 -36.35
N MET A 6 7.94 14.73 -36.96
CA MET A 6 6.82 14.01 -36.34
C MET A 6 7.24 13.30 -35.04
N LEU A 7 8.38 12.59 -35.06
CA LEU A 7 8.92 11.91 -33.89
C LEU A 7 9.24 12.90 -32.76
N SER A 8 9.86 14.04 -33.10
CA SER A 8 10.17 15.09 -32.13
C SER A 8 8.91 15.68 -31.51
N TRP A 9 7.88 15.97 -32.31
CA TRP A 9 6.59 16.45 -31.81
C TRP A 9 5.92 15.46 -30.86
N MET A 10 5.98 14.16 -31.15
CA MET A 10 5.45 13.12 -30.26
C MET A 10 6.20 13.10 -28.92
N LEU A 11 7.54 13.18 -28.95
CA LEU A 11 8.37 13.26 -27.75
C LEU A 11 8.03 14.49 -26.90
N TRP A 12 7.92 15.67 -27.52
CA TRP A 12 7.52 16.90 -26.84
C TRP A 12 6.11 16.80 -26.26
N ALA A 13 5.17 16.16 -26.96
CA ALA A 13 3.83 15.93 -26.44
C ALA A 13 3.84 15.02 -25.19
N VAL A 14 4.61 13.93 -25.21
CA VAL A 14 4.77 13.06 -24.04
C VAL A 14 5.38 13.83 -22.87
N ILE A 15 6.46 14.59 -23.10
CA ILE A 15 7.10 15.40 -22.06
C ILE A 15 6.11 16.42 -21.48
N PHE A 16 5.35 17.11 -22.33
CA PHE A 16 4.35 18.08 -21.91
C PHE A 16 3.22 17.44 -21.09
N ILE A 17 2.70 16.30 -21.54
CA ILE A 17 1.66 15.56 -20.82
C ILE A 17 2.19 15.08 -19.46
N SER A 18 3.37 14.44 -19.43
CA SER A 18 4.01 14.01 -18.18
C SER A 18 4.26 15.18 -17.22
N TYR A 19 4.63 16.35 -17.75
CA TYR A 19 4.77 17.56 -16.97
C TYR A 19 3.43 18.02 -16.36
N LEU A 20 2.33 17.99 -17.11
CA LEU A 20 1.00 18.29 -16.56
C LEU A 20 0.60 17.31 -15.46
N PHE A 21 0.83 16.01 -15.67
CA PHE A 21 0.60 14.99 -14.64
C PHE A 21 1.40 15.28 -13.37
N ALA A 22 2.68 15.62 -13.49
CA ALA A 22 3.51 16.00 -12.35
C ALA A 22 2.96 17.23 -11.62
N LEU A 23 2.54 18.26 -12.36
CA LEU A 23 1.97 19.47 -11.79
C LEU A 23 0.66 19.19 -11.03
N PHE A 24 -0.26 18.41 -11.61
CA PHE A 24 -1.49 18.01 -10.91
C PHE A 24 -1.22 17.11 -9.71
N ALA A 25 -0.23 16.23 -9.78
CA ALA A 25 0.18 15.40 -8.65
C ALA A 25 0.71 16.26 -7.49
N ILE A 26 1.56 17.25 -7.77
CA ILE A 26 2.08 18.19 -6.77
C ILE A 26 0.95 19.01 -6.15
N ILE A 27 0.03 19.55 -6.97
CA ILE A 27 -1.12 20.31 -6.47
C ILE A 27 -1.99 19.41 -5.58
N SER A 28 -2.29 18.19 -6.01
CA SER A 28 -3.11 17.25 -5.23
C SER A 28 -2.46 16.89 -3.90
N ASP A 29 -1.15 16.61 -3.90
CA ASP A 29 -0.39 16.34 -2.67
C ASP A 29 -0.38 17.54 -1.72
N LEU A 30 -0.18 18.75 -2.26
CA LEU A 30 -0.21 20.01 -1.51
C LEU A 30 -1.57 20.23 -0.81
N PHE A 31 -2.68 19.94 -1.50
CA PHE A 31 -4.01 20.07 -0.92
C PHE A 31 -4.33 18.96 0.08
N ARG A 32 -3.90 17.71 -0.17
CA ARG A 32 -4.07 16.57 0.74
C ARG A 32 -3.32 16.71 2.05
N ASP A 33 -2.23 17.47 2.07
CA ASP A 33 -1.51 17.76 3.30
C ASP A 33 -2.33 18.71 4.21
N HIS A 34 -3.03 18.10 5.17
CA HIS A 34 -3.78 18.79 6.23
C HIS A 34 -2.90 19.47 7.29
N THR A 35 -1.60 19.21 7.33
CA THR A 35 -0.69 19.82 8.30
C THR A 35 -0.18 21.19 7.85
N LEU A 36 -0.26 21.48 6.54
CA LEU A 36 0.17 22.74 5.97
C LEU A 36 -0.94 23.80 6.06
N ASN A 37 -0.62 24.95 6.68
CA ASN A 37 -1.51 26.12 6.69
C ASN A 37 -1.85 26.57 5.25
N GLY A 38 -3.11 26.95 5.01
CA GLY A 38 -3.62 27.40 3.71
C GLY A 38 -2.83 28.55 3.09
N TRP A 39 -2.23 29.43 3.89
CA TRP A 39 -1.39 30.52 3.36
C TRP A 39 -0.14 30.00 2.64
N TRP A 40 0.50 28.96 3.18
CA TRP A 40 1.62 28.30 2.52
C TRP A 40 1.20 27.55 1.25
N LYS A 41 -0.01 26.98 1.22
CA LYS A 41 -0.58 26.40 0.00
C LYS A 41 -0.69 27.45 -1.11
N ALA A 42 -1.19 28.65 -0.78
CA ALA A 42 -1.32 29.74 -1.73
C ALA A 42 0.04 30.18 -2.30
N VAL A 43 1.07 30.30 -1.44
CA VAL A 43 2.45 30.63 -1.88
C VAL A 43 2.98 29.58 -2.86
N TRP A 44 2.82 28.28 -2.56
CA TRP A 44 3.24 27.21 -3.45
C TRP A 44 2.53 27.25 -4.80
N VAL A 45 1.21 27.48 -4.81
CA VAL A 45 0.44 27.60 -6.06
C VAL A 45 0.90 28.82 -6.86
N LEU A 46 1.14 29.96 -6.22
CA LEU A 46 1.65 31.15 -6.88
C LEU A 46 2.99 30.85 -7.60
N PHE A 47 3.95 30.27 -6.88
CA PHE A 47 5.24 29.91 -7.46
C PHE A 47 5.13 28.85 -8.56
N LEU A 48 4.19 27.89 -8.47
CA LEU A 48 3.93 26.91 -9.52
C LEU A 48 3.41 27.57 -10.81
N ILE A 49 2.66 28.66 -10.73
CA ILE A 49 2.15 29.36 -11.91
C ILE A 49 3.26 30.14 -12.62
N PHE A 50 4.11 30.84 -11.86
CA PHE A 50 5.13 31.73 -12.43
C PHE A 50 6.46 31.03 -12.73
N LEU A 51 6.85 30.04 -11.92
CA LEU A 51 8.10 29.29 -12.04
C LEU A 51 7.85 27.78 -11.87
N PRO A 52 7.05 27.14 -12.73
CA PRO A 52 6.59 25.77 -12.52
C PRO A 52 7.72 24.75 -12.36
N LEU A 53 8.72 24.77 -13.25
CA LEU A 53 9.81 23.79 -13.21
C LEU A 53 10.67 23.94 -11.95
N ALA A 54 11.09 25.16 -11.62
CA ALA A 54 11.88 25.41 -10.43
C ALA A 54 11.08 25.06 -9.16
N THR A 55 9.82 25.48 -9.10
CA THR A 55 8.95 25.22 -7.96
C THR A 55 8.66 23.74 -7.80
N ALA A 56 8.44 22.99 -8.88
CA ALA A 56 8.25 21.55 -8.83
C ALA A 56 9.48 20.83 -8.27
N LEU A 57 10.69 21.21 -8.69
CA LEU A 57 11.93 20.64 -8.15
C LEU A 57 12.10 20.96 -6.66
N VAL A 58 11.92 22.23 -6.27
CA VAL A 58 12.00 22.63 -4.85
C VAL A 58 10.93 21.91 -4.03
N TYR A 59 9.72 21.76 -4.55
CA TYR A 59 8.65 21.01 -3.88
C TYR A 59 9.04 19.55 -3.67
N LEU A 60 9.54 18.87 -4.70
CA LEU A 60 9.98 17.48 -4.59
C LEU A 60 11.12 17.31 -3.57
N ILE A 61 12.07 18.25 -3.49
CA ILE A 61 13.16 18.18 -2.50
C ILE A 61 12.62 18.45 -1.08
N ALA A 62 11.81 19.50 -0.92
CA ALA A 62 11.34 19.93 0.39
C ALA A 62 10.26 18.99 0.98
N ARG A 63 9.44 18.37 0.11
CA ARG A 63 8.23 17.61 0.50
C ARG A 63 8.14 16.20 -0.07
N GLY A 64 9.09 15.77 -0.91
CA GLY A 64 9.09 14.41 -1.48
C GLY A 64 9.25 13.28 -0.46
N LYS A 65 9.74 13.58 0.76
CA LYS A 65 9.87 12.60 1.86
C LYS A 65 8.54 11.95 2.26
N GLY A 66 7.41 12.64 2.10
CA GLY A 66 6.09 12.07 2.41
C GLY A 66 5.73 10.86 1.55
N MET A 67 6.39 10.65 0.40
CA MET A 67 6.13 9.53 -0.49
C MET A 67 6.86 8.24 -0.05
N SER A 68 8.05 8.33 0.57
CA SER A 68 8.78 7.14 1.04
C SER A 68 8.36 6.70 2.44
N GLU A 69 7.93 7.61 3.31
CA GLU A 69 7.53 7.25 4.67
C GLU A 69 6.17 6.53 4.69
N ARG A 70 5.24 6.90 3.80
CA ARG A 70 3.92 6.25 3.70
C ARG A 70 3.96 4.88 3.02
N SER A 71 4.87 4.65 2.08
CA SER A 71 5.03 3.32 1.47
C SER A 71 5.63 2.33 2.47
N VAL A 72 6.57 2.78 3.30
CA VAL A 72 7.14 1.96 4.39
C VAL A 72 6.10 1.70 5.48
N ALA A 73 5.30 2.70 5.87
CA ALA A 73 4.23 2.51 6.85
C ALA A 73 3.13 1.56 6.33
N ALA A 74 2.65 1.75 5.09
CA ALA A 74 1.64 0.88 4.49
C ALA A 74 2.14 -0.56 4.29
N ASN A 75 3.41 -0.76 3.93
CA ASN A 75 4.02 -2.09 3.85
C ASN A 75 4.13 -2.74 5.24
N ARG A 76 4.50 -1.97 6.28
CA ARG A 76 4.54 -2.47 7.66
C ARG A 76 3.16 -2.87 8.18
N ASP A 77 2.13 -2.08 7.89
CA ASP A 77 0.76 -2.39 8.29
C ASP A 77 0.22 -3.63 7.54
N ALA A 78 0.55 -3.76 6.25
CA ALA A 78 0.21 -4.94 5.46
C ALA A 78 0.96 -6.20 5.95
N GLU A 79 2.25 -6.10 6.28
CA GLU A 79 3.04 -7.17 6.87
C GLU A 79 2.49 -7.58 8.24
N ALA A 80 2.12 -6.61 9.08
CA ALA A 80 1.52 -6.88 10.40
C ALA A 80 0.16 -7.58 10.28
N ALA A 81 -0.68 -7.15 9.34
CA ALA A 81 -1.97 -7.80 9.07
C ALA A 81 -1.79 -9.23 8.53
N ALA A 82 -0.84 -9.44 7.62
CA ALA A 82 -0.51 -10.76 7.10
C ALA A 82 0.06 -11.69 8.18
N ALA A 83 0.97 -11.19 9.03
CA ALA A 83 1.54 -11.94 10.14
C ALA A 83 0.47 -12.31 11.19
N ALA A 84 -0.47 -11.41 11.48
CA ALA A 84 -1.59 -11.69 12.37
C ALA A 84 -2.52 -12.78 11.79
N TYR A 85 -2.85 -12.70 10.50
CA TYR A 85 -3.64 -13.72 9.81
C TYR A 85 -2.93 -15.08 9.80
N ILE A 86 -1.64 -15.12 9.47
CA ILE A 86 -0.84 -16.36 9.48
C ILE A 86 -0.79 -16.93 10.90
N ARG A 87 -0.61 -16.13 11.94
CA ARG A 87 -0.62 -16.61 13.33
C ARG A 87 -1.99 -17.15 13.75
N GLN A 88 -3.07 -16.56 13.26
CA GLN A 88 -4.43 -17.03 13.54
C GLN A 88 -4.72 -18.37 12.85
N VAL A 89 -4.30 -18.53 11.60
CA VAL A 89 -4.56 -19.75 10.81
C VAL A 89 -3.57 -20.87 11.14
N ALA A 90 -2.29 -20.55 11.31
CA ALA A 90 -1.25 -21.51 11.72
C ALA A 90 -1.24 -21.78 13.23
N GLY A 91 -2.05 -21.06 14.00
CA GLY A 91 -2.22 -21.24 15.45
C GLY A 91 -3.14 -22.40 15.83
N GLN A 92 -3.79 -23.08 14.88
CA GLN A 92 -4.34 -24.41 15.13
C GLN A 92 -3.18 -25.40 15.20
N SER A 93 -2.61 -25.56 16.40
CA SER A 93 -1.61 -26.59 16.60
C SER A 93 -2.27 -27.97 16.47
N PRO A 94 -1.54 -29.01 16.03
CA PRO A 94 -1.99 -30.39 16.11
C PRO A 94 -2.63 -30.75 17.46
N THR A 95 -2.12 -30.15 18.54
CA THR A 95 -2.62 -30.34 19.89
C THR A 95 -4.00 -29.70 20.11
N ASP A 96 -4.28 -28.53 19.52
CA ASP A 96 -5.59 -27.87 19.59
C ASP A 96 -6.65 -28.60 18.73
N GLU A 97 -6.25 -29.17 17.60
CA GLU A 97 -7.12 -30.02 16.79
C GLU A 97 -7.49 -31.31 17.53
N ILE A 98 -6.52 -31.96 18.19
CA ILE A 98 -6.75 -33.16 19.01
C ILE A 98 -7.61 -32.83 20.24
N ALA A 99 -7.38 -31.68 20.90
CA ALA A 99 -8.19 -31.24 22.03
C ALA A 99 -9.65 -30.97 21.62
N SER A 100 -9.85 -30.35 20.46
CA SER A 100 -11.18 -30.12 19.88
C SER A 100 -11.88 -31.44 19.53
N ALA A 101 -11.17 -32.40 18.95
CA ALA A 101 -11.71 -33.73 18.66
C ALA A 101 -12.07 -34.50 19.94
N ALA A 102 -11.28 -34.36 21.01
CA ALA A 102 -11.57 -34.98 22.31
C ALA A 102 -12.83 -34.38 22.95
N ALA A 103 -13.04 -33.07 22.81
CA ALA A 103 -14.26 -32.41 23.27
C ALA A 103 -15.51 -32.95 22.54
N LEU A 104 -15.43 -33.13 21.21
CA LEU A 104 -16.53 -33.71 20.41
C LEU A 104 -16.85 -35.15 20.82
N LEU A 105 -15.82 -35.96 21.12
CA LEU A 105 -16.00 -37.33 21.61
C LEU A 105 -16.68 -37.34 22.99
N SER A 106 -16.25 -36.46 23.90
CA SER A 106 -16.86 -36.34 25.23
C SER A 106 -18.31 -35.85 25.19
N ALA A 107 -18.65 -35.03 24.18
CA ALA A 107 -20.01 -34.58 23.91
C ALA A 107 -20.87 -35.65 23.19
N GLY A 108 -20.29 -36.80 22.85
CA GLY A 108 -20.97 -37.88 22.11
C GLY A 108 -21.32 -37.52 20.66
N SER A 109 -20.72 -36.45 20.12
CA SER A 109 -20.97 -35.98 18.74
C SER A 109 -20.21 -36.79 17.70
N ILE A 110 -19.16 -37.49 18.11
CA ILE A 110 -18.37 -38.40 17.27
C ILE A 110 -18.09 -39.71 18.03
N SER A 111 -17.83 -40.77 17.29
CA SER A 111 -17.42 -42.06 17.81
C SER A 111 -15.90 -42.14 18.06
N GLN A 112 -15.48 -43.15 18.84
CA GLN A 112 -14.06 -43.39 19.12
C GLN A 112 -13.22 -43.59 17.84
N ALA A 113 -13.79 -44.27 16.83
CA ALA A 113 -13.10 -44.52 15.56
C ALA A 113 -12.87 -43.23 14.75
N GLU A 114 -13.85 -42.31 14.79
CA GLU A 114 -13.74 -40.99 14.15
C GLU A 114 -12.72 -40.12 14.86
N PHE A 115 -12.66 -40.17 16.20
CA PHE A 115 -11.64 -39.48 16.98
C PHE A 115 -10.21 -39.93 16.64
N GLU A 116 -9.95 -41.24 16.59
CA GLU A 116 -8.60 -41.74 16.25
C GLU A 116 -8.19 -41.36 14.82
N THR A 117 -9.14 -41.28 13.89
CA THR A 117 -8.88 -40.82 12.50
C THR A 117 -8.49 -39.35 12.48
N LEU A 118 -9.18 -38.49 13.24
CA LEU A 118 -8.86 -37.06 13.35
C LEU A 118 -7.52 -36.81 14.04
N LYS A 119 -7.23 -37.57 15.11
CA LYS A 119 -5.96 -37.52 15.82
C LYS A 119 -4.77 -37.94 14.94
N ALA A 120 -4.93 -39.01 14.17
CA ALA A 120 -3.89 -39.46 13.22
C ALA A 120 -3.62 -38.41 12.13
N LYS A 121 -4.67 -37.71 11.66
CA LYS A 121 -4.54 -36.63 10.67
C LYS A 121 -3.84 -35.39 11.23
N ALA A 122 -4.12 -35.02 12.48
CA ALA A 122 -3.47 -33.87 13.13
C ALA A 122 -1.98 -34.13 13.44
N LEU A 123 -1.58 -35.39 13.65
CA LEU A 123 -0.20 -35.80 13.97
C LEU A 123 0.68 -36.09 12.73
N ALA A 124 0.13 -36.02 11.51
CA ALA A 124 0.82 -36.31 10.25
C ALA A 124 1.47 -35.03 9.67
#